data_AF-A0A521P5C9-F1
#
_entry.id   AF-A0A521P5C9-F1
#
_cell.length_a   1.000
_cell.length_b   1.000
_cell.length_c   1.000
_cell.angle_alpha   90.00
_cell.angle_beta   90.00
_cell.angle_gamma   90.00
#
_symmetry.space_group_name_H-M   'P 1'
#
loop_
_entity.id
_entity.type
_entity.pdbx_description
1 polymer ?
#
loop_
_entity_poly.entity_id
_entity_poly.type
_entity_poly.pdbx_seq_one_letter_code
_entity_poly.pdbx_strand_id
1 'polypeptide(L)'
;MTTLLYGRPPAVFDPPGAAIQLSPLIPGSTPLEDVAEGSADDVMIYAPPGVLERRYTLALALRALKPGGRLDVMAAKDRGGSRLKKELEGFGVAVGESAKAHHRRCVVIRPETLTGIDAAIAAGAPRLVEGLDAWSQPGVFAWDRIDAGSLLLAQAMPPLKGAGADLGCGYGALATVVLGSPAVTSLRLVDLDRRAIAAARKNVTDPRASFEWADARTLDDVGELNFVVSNPPFHDGGAEDKRLGQAFIRKAAGLLKKGGVLWIVANRHLPYEADLKAAFKRVAMVADAGGYKVFEAVK
;
A
#
# COMPACT_ATOMS: atom_id res chain seq x y z
N MET A 1 15.88 -6.52 25.48
CA MET A 1 15.30 -5.25 25.07
C MET A 1 14.71 -5.45 23.69
N THR A 2 13.39 -5.58 23.60
CA THR A 2 12.66 -5.83 22.37
C THR A 2 12.23 -4.49 21.78
N THR A 3 12.95 -4.07 20.74
CA THR A 3 12.68 -2.81 20.03
C THR A 3 11.93 -3.10 18.73
N LEU A 4 10.82 -2.41 18.52
CA LEU A 4 9.97 -2.52 17.33
C LEU A 4 10.05 -1.24 16.49
N LEU A 5 10.03 -1.39 15.16
CA LEU A 5 10.04 -0.27 14.22
C LEU A 5 8.92 -0.43 13.19
N TYR A 6 8.02 0.53 13.13
CA TYR A 6 6.99 0.61 12.09
C TYR A 6 7.34 1.71 11.08
N GLY A 7 7.64 1.30 9.85
CA GLY A 7 7.86 2.18 8.71
C GLY A 7 9.33 2.55 8.49
N ARG A 8 9.57 3.60 7.70
CA ARG A 8 10.89 4.15 7.38
C ARG A 8 10.99 5.61 7.87
N PRO A 9 11.11 5.87 9.17
CA PRO A 9 11.28 7.23 9.68
C PRO A 9 12.54 7.89 9.10
N PRO A 10 12.54 9.22 8.85
CA PRO A 10 13.73 9.93 8.42
C PRO A 10 14.88 9.83 9.43
N ALA A 11 16.13 9.73 8.95
CA ALA A 11 17.33 9.54 9.78
C ALA A 11 17.50 10.58 10.90
N VAL A 12 16.93 11.79 10.73
CA VAL A 12 16.89 12.87 11.73
C VAL A 12 16.14 12.51 13.04
N PHE A 13 15.45 11.37 13.08
CA PHE A 13 14.79 10.82 14.28
C PHE A 13 15.57 9.69 14.96
N ASP A 14 16.76 9.37 14.45
CA ASP A 14 17.69 8.40 15.02
C ASP A 14 17.05 6.99 15.14
N PRO A 15 16.57 6.40 14.03
CA PRO A 15 15.91 5.10 14.07
C PRO A 15 16.80 3.98 14.62
N PRO A 16 16.24 3.05 15.40
CA PRO A 16 17.01 1.97 16.00
C PRO A 16 17.60 1.04 14.92
N GLY A 17 18.92 0.85 14.96
CA GLY A 17 19.63 -0.01 14.00
C GLY A 17 19.34 -1.51 14.15
N ALA A 18 18.96 -1.95 15.35
CA ALA A 18 18.51 -3.31 15.64
C ALA A 18 17.08 -3.27 16.19
N ALA A 19 16.10 -3.44 15.31
CA ALA A 19 14.68 -3.48 15.65
C ALA A 19 13.93 -4.43 14.72
N ILE A 20 12.85 -5.03 15.23
CA ILE A 20 11.93 -5.84 14.41
C ILE A 20 11.11 -4.87 13.57
N GLN A 21 11.24 -4.96 12.25
CA GLN A 21 10.46 -4.15 11.31
C GLN A 21 9.03 -4.69 11.19
N LEU A 22 8.04 -3.80 11.22
CA LEU A 22 6.61 -4.12 11.30
C LEU A 22 5.73 -3.55 10.17
N SER A 23 6.28 -2.74 9.27
CA SER A 23 5.49 -2.05 8.26
C SER A 23 4.95 -3.00 7.19
N PRO A 24 3.63 -3.04 6.92
CA PRO A 24 3.08 -3.84 5.83
C PRO A 24 3.57 -3.42 4.44
N LEU A 25 4.21 -2.25 4.32
CA LEU A 25 4.84 -1.72 3.10
C LEU A 25 6.31 -2.13 2.93
N ILE A 26 6.81 -3.07 3.72
CA ILE A 26 8.20 -3.56 3.68
C ILE A 26 8.18 -5.09 3.62
N PRO A 27 8.32 -5.70 2.43
CA PRO A 27 8.36 -7.15 2.26
C PRO A 27 9.30 -7.85 3.24
N GLY A 28 8.81 -8.91 3.88
CA GLY A 28 9.52 -9.67 4.91
C GLY A 28 9.38 -9.12 6.34
N SER A 29 8.67 -8.01 6.58
CA SER A 29 8.36 -7.54 7.93
C SER A 29 7.44 -8.49 8.71
N THR A 30 7.52 -8.46 10.04
CA THR A 30 6.51 -9.09 10.90
C THR A 30 5.21 -8.27 10.89
N PRO A 31 4.02 -8.88 10.99
CA PRO A 31 2.78 -8.13 11.20
C PRO A 31 2.72 -7.50 12.60
N LEU A 32 2.40 -6.21 12.71
CA LEU A 32 2.22 -5.53 14.01
C LEU A 32 1.03 -6.12 14.79
N GLU A 33 0.02 -6.59 14.07
CA GLU A 33 -1.17 -7.25 14.62
C GLU A 33 -0.87 -8.60 15.31
N ASP A 34 0.22 -9.27 14.92
CA ASP A 34 0.68 -10.56 15.46
C ASP A 34 1.66 -10.40 16.64
N VAL A 35 2.07 -9.16 16.97
CA VAL A 35 2.93 -8.89 18.12
C VAL A 35 2.15 -9.12 19.42
N ALA A 36 2.71 -9.94 20.30
CA ALA A 36 2.11 -10.28 21.59
C ALA A 36 1.92 -9.04 22.49
N GLU A 37 0.87 -9.04 23.30
CA GLU A 37 0.63 -7.98 24.26
C GLU A 37 1.73 -7.93 25.33
N GLY A 38 2.25 -6.73 25.59
CA GLY A 38 3.26 -6.48 26.62
C GLY A 38 4.63 -7.10 26.34
N SER A 39 4.93 -7.51 25.11
CA SER A 39 6.19 -8.19 24.77
C SER A 39 7.33 -7.26 24.33
N ALA A 40 7.08 -5.97 24.16
CA ALA A 40 8.11 -5.01 23.77
C ALA A 40 8.65 -4.16 24.95
N ASP A 41 9.76 -3.48 24.70
CA ASP A 41 10.31 -2.45 25.58
C ASP A 41 10.14 -1.06 24.94
N ASP A 42 10.43 -0.97 23.63
CA ASP A 42 10.41 0.26 22.85
C ASP A 42 9.73 0.05 21.49
N VAL A 43 8.93 1.02 21.06
CA VAL A 43 8.32 1.06 19.73
C VAL A 43 8.53 2.42 19.08
N MET A 44 9.18 2.45 17.91
CA MET A 44 9.24 3.64 17.05
C MET A 44 8.28 3.51 15.87
N ILE A 45 7.51 4.55 15.58
CA ILE A 45 6.50 4.55 14.52
C ILE A 45 6.63 5.79 13.64
N TYR A 46 6.96 5.59 12.36
CA TYR A 46 6.64 6.58 11.34
C TYR A 46 5.16 6.43 10.97
N ALA A 47 4.32 7.29 11.56
CA ALA A 47 2.89 7.07 11.58
C ALA A 47 2.22 7.33 10.22
N PRO A 48 1.31 6.45 9.77
CA PRO A 48 0.70 6.57 8.47
C PRO A 48 -0.28 7.76 8.38
N PRO A 49 -0.58 8.26 7.15
CA PRO A 49 -1.38 9.47 6.97
C PRO A 49 -2.89 9.26 7.20
N GLY A 50 -3.42 8.05 6.93
CA GLY A 50 -4.84 7.74 7.12
C GLY A 50 -5.26 7.79 8.59
N VAL A 51 -6.43 8.35 8.91
CA VAL A 51 -6.87 8.50 10.32
C VAL A 51 -7.16 7.14 10.98
N LEU A 52 -7.96 6.29 10.33
CA LEU A 52 -8.29 4.95 10.84
C LEU A 52 -7.03 4.07 10.92
N GLU A 53 -6.25 4.06 9.84
CA GLU A 53 -4.97 3.35 9.73
C GLU A 53 -4.00 3.75 10.86
N ARG A 54 -3.81 5.06 11.09
CA ARG A 54 -2.91 5.56 12.14
C ARG A 54 -3.42 5.19 13.52
N ARG A 55 -4.72 5.38 13.82
CA ARG A 55 -5.28 4.99 15.12
C ARG A 55 -5.13 3.49 15.38
N TYR A 56 -5.28 2.66 14.35
CA TYR A 56 -5.04 1.22 14.39
C TYR A 56 -3.57 0.89 14.71
N THR A 57 -2.62 1.45 13.97
CA THR A 57 -1.18 1.28 14.22
C THR A 57 -0.77 1.74 15.62
N LEU A 58 -1.28 2.88 16.09
CA LEU A 58 -0.99 3.40 17.43
C LEU A 58 -1.58 2.50 18.53
N ALA A 59 -2.82 2.02 18.37
CA ALA A 59 -3.46 1.14 19.34
C ALA A 59 -2.75 -0.22 19.45
N LEU A 60 -2.37 -0.83 18.32
CA LEU A 60 -1.60 -2.08 18.33
C LEU A 60 -0.22 -1.91 18.99
N ALA A 61 0.46 -0.80 18.72
CA ALA A 61 1.76 -0.52 19.35
C ALA A 61 1.63 -0.32 20.87
N LEU A 62 0.62 0.42 21.33
CA LEU A 62 0.33 0.59 22.75
C LEU A 62 -0.01 -0.75 23.43
N ARG A 63 -0.73 -1.65 22.74
CA ARG A 63 -0.98 -3.02 23.18
C ARG A 63 0.32 -3.84 23.27
N ALA A 64 1.20 -3.75 22.27
CA ALA A 64 2.51 -4.41 22.29
C ALA A 64 3.37 -3.98 23.50
N LEU A 65 3.28 -2.71 23.93
CA LEU A 65 3.86 -2.17 25.19
C LEU A 65 5.24 -2.70 25.54
N LYS A 66 5.59 -3.07 26.78
CA LYS A 66 4.89 -3.31 28.08
C LYS A 66 4.56 -2.05 28.94
N PRO A 67 3.92 -2.15 30.14
CA PRO A 67 3.83 -1.04 31.10
C PRO A 67 5.21 -0.48 31.48
N GLY A 68 5.36 0.85 31.45
CA GLY A 68 6.66 1.52 31.54
C GLY A 68 7.50 1.50 30.26
N GLY A 69 7.09 0.77 29.22
CA GLY A 69 7.73 0.77 27.90
C GLY A 69 7.54 2.09 27.16
N ARG A 70 8.42 2.39 26.19
CA ARG A 70 8.47 3.68 25.47
C ARG A 70 7.87 3.58 24.06
N LEU A 71 6.97 4.49 23.73
CA LEU A 71 6.47 4.73 22.38
C LEU A 71 7.02 6.06 21.85
N ASP A 72 7.61 6.04 20.65
CA ASP A 72 8.15 7.22 19.97
C ASP A 72 7.57 7.33 18.55
N VAL A 73 6.66 8.27 18.35
CA VAL A 73 5.85 8.38 17.13
C VAL A 73 6.16 9.68 16.42
N MET A 74 6.40 9.63 15.11
CA MET A 74 6.56 10.82 14.29
C MET A 74 5.76 10.74 12.99
N ALA A 75 5.23 11.88 12.55
CA ALA A 75 4.62 12.06 11.22
C ALA A 75 4.76 13.52 10.76
N ALA A 76 4.78 13.73 9.45
CA ALA A 76 4.80 15.07 8.88
C ALA A 76 3.55 15.87 9.33
N LYS A 77 3.72 17.16 9.60
CA LYS A 77 2.71 18.01 10.28
C LYS A 77 1.37 18.03 9.54
N ASP A 78 1.43 18.08 8.22
CA ASP A 78 0.33 18.02 7.25
C ASP A 78 -0.22 16.58 7.04
N ARG A 79 0.65 15.57 7.10
CA ARG A 79 0.31 14.14 6.95
C ARG A 79 -0.08 13.45 8.27
N GLY A 80 -0.88 14.14 9.10
CA GLY A 80 -1.42 13.59 10.34
C GLY A 80 -0.62 13.88 11.62
N GLY A 81 0.62 14.38 11.51
CA GLY A 81 1.45 14.74 12.66
C GLY A 81 0.77 15.73 13.62
N SER A 82 0.04 16.71 13.08
CA SER A 82 -0.77 17.66 13.86
C SER A 82 -1.90 17.04 14.69
N ARG A 83 -2.28 15.78 14.46
CA ARG A 83 -3.33 15.05 15.20
C ARG A 83 -2.78 14.05 16.21
N LEU A 84 -1.49 13.70 16.12
CA LEU A 84 -0.86 12.63 16.92
C LEU A 84 -1.10 12.77 18.41
N LYS A 85 -0.82 13.94 18.98
CA LYS A 85 -0.98 14.18 20.42
C LYS A 85 -2.41 13.90 20.89
N LYS A 86 -3.41 14.49 20.24
CA LYS A 86 -4.83 14.29 20.56
C LYS A 86 -5.28 12.84 20.36
N GLU A 87 -4.78 12.17 19.32
CA GLU A 87 -5.11 10.77 19.04
C GLU A 87 -4.54 9.82 20.11
N LEU A 88 -3.33 10.09 20.59
CA LEU A 88 -2.65 9.37 21.68
C LEU A 88 -3.29 9.66 23.05
N GLU A 89 -3.53 10.91 23.40
CA GLU A 89 -4.23 11.31 24.65
C GLU A 89 -5.62 10.64 24.73
N GLY A 90 -6.29 10.45 23.59
CA GLY A 90 -7.54 9.67 23.48
C GLY A 90 -7.43 8.18 23.79
N PHE A 91 -6.23 7.64 23.98
CA PHE A 91 -5.98 6.28 24.50
C PHE A 91 -5.64 6.28 26.02
N GLY A 92 -5.74 7.43 26.69
CA GLY A 92 -5.49 7.55 28.13
C GLY A 92 -4.01 7.72 28.51
N VAL A 93 -3.14 8.10 27.56
CA VAL A 93 -1.69 8.25 27.80
C VAL A 93 -1.25 9.71 27.90
N ALA A 94 -0.23 9.97 28.73
CA ALA A 94 0.44 11.27 28.77
C ALA A 94 1.44 11.40 27.60
N VAL A 95 1.39 12.52 26.88
CA VAL A 95 2.19 12.73 25.65
C VAL A 95 3.16 13.90 25.80
N GLY A 96 4.46 13.60 25.75
CA GLY A 96 5.50 14.60 25.51
C GLY A 96 5.59 14.90 24.02
N GLU A 97 5.44 16.16 23.60
CA GLU A 97 5.38 16.54 22.19
C GLU A 97 6.48 17.52 21.80
N SER A 98 7.07 17.31 20.62
CA SER A 98 8.08 18.17 20.01
C SER A 98 7.89 18.28 18.49
N ALA A 99 8.65 19.16 17.84
CA ALA A 99 8.69 19.28 16.39
C ALA A 99 10.13 19.32 15.88
N LYS A 100 10.41 18.62 14.78
CA LYS A 100 11.72 18.57 14.11
C LYS A 100 11.47 18.30 12.62
N ALA A 101 12.22 18.93 11.72
CA ALA A 101 12.18 18.67 10.27
C ALA A 101 10.75 18.57 9.67
N HIS A 102 9.87 19.54 9.93
CA HIS A 102 8.46 19.58 9.50
C HIS A 102 7.54 18.45 10.03
N HIS A 103 8.01 17.62 10.95
CA HIS A 103 7.22 16.59 11.63
C HIS A 103 6.82 17.01 13.05
N ARG A 104 5.74 16.39 13.56
CA ARG A 104 5.50 16.30 15.01
C ARG A 104 6.05 14.97 15.50
N ARG A 105 6.68 14.98 16.67
CA ARG A 105 7.18 13.81 17.39
C ARG A 105 6.50 13.75 18.75
N CYS A 106 5.84 12.64 19.05
CA CYS A 106 5.16 12.36 20.31
C CYS A 106 5.88 11.20 21.00
N VAL A 107 6.25 11.41 22.25
CA VAL A 107 6.88 10.42 23.13
C VAL A 107 5.91 10.11 24.26
N VAL A 108 5.70 8.81 24.50
CA VAL A 108 4.79 8.28 25.50
C VAL A 108 5.51 7.19 26.28
N ILE A 109 5.27 7.12 27.59
CA ILE A 109 5.57 5.94 28.41
C ILE A 109 4.23 5.22 28.64
N ARG A 110 4.12 3.93 28.31
CA ARG A 110 2.85 3.18 28.43
C ARG A 110 2.46 3.12 29.91
N PRO A 111 1.29 3.64 30.31
CA PRO A 111 0.75 3.42 31.65
C PRO A 111 0.29 1.96 31.85
N GLU A 112 -0.05 1.60 33.08
CA GLU A 112 -0.67 0.31 33.42
C GLU A 112 -2.00 0.07 32.68
N THR A 113 -2.80 1.13 32.48
CA THR A 113 -4.14 1.05 31.88
C THR A 113 -4.26 1.92 30.65
N LEU A 114 -4.91 1.39 29.61
CA LEU A 114 -5.17 2.07 28.34
C LEU A 114 -6.68 2.12 28.09
N THR A 115 -7.14 3.14 27.36
CA THR A 115 -8.56 3.33 27.01
C THR A 115 -8.76 3.17 25.50
N GLY A 116 -9.86 2.56 25.06
CA GLY A 116 -10.29 2.58 23.66
C GLY A 116 -9.39 1.86 22.63
N ILE A 117 -8.45 1.03 23.09
CA ILE A 117 -7.52 0.25 22.25
C ILE A 117 -8.29 -0.69 21.32
N ASP A 118 -9.14 -1.56 21.86
CA ASP A 118 -9.89 -2.55 21.07
C ASP A 118 -10.83 -1.89 20.05
N ALA A 119 -11.45 -0.77 20.41
CA ALA A 119 -12.31 -0.01 19.50
C ALA A 119 -11.53 0.57 18.31
N ALA A 120 -10.31 1.06 18.52
CA ALA A 120 -9.44 1.53 17.44
C ALA A 120 -8.87 0.37 16.59
N ILE A 121 -8.57 -0.77 17.22
CA ILE A 121 -8.17 -2.00 16.51
C ILE A 121 -9.31 -2.48 15.61
N ALA A 122 -10.53 -2.61 16.13
CA ALA A 122 -11.71 -3.00 15.34
C ALA A 122 -12.01 -2.01 14.20
N ALA A 123 -11.90 -0.71 14.45
CA ALA A 123 -12.16 0.32 13.44
C ALA A 123 -11.19 0.28 12.25
N GLY A 124 -9.93 -0.13 12.45
CA GLY A 124 -8.91 -0.27 11.40
C GLY A 124 -8.60 -1.71 10.96
N ALA A 125 -9.28 -2.72 11.49
CA ALA A 125 -9.09 -4.12 11.11
C ALA A 125 -9.56 -4.40 9.66
N PRO A 126 -9.04 -5.48 9.02
CA PRO A 126 -9.58 -5.97 7.76
C PRO A 126 -11.05 -6.38 7.91
N ARG A 127 -11.88 -6.01 6.93
CA ARG A 127 -13.32 -6.31 6.91
C ARG A 127 -13.83 -6.53 5.49
N LEU A 128 -14.95 -7.24 5.34
CA LEU A 128 -15.79 -7.11 4.17
C LEU A 128 -16.40 -5.70 4.19
N VAL A 129 -16.22 -4.94 3.11
CA VAL A 129 -16.69 -3.55 3.02
C VAL A 129 -18.04 -3.52 2.30
N GLU A 130 -19.07 -3.03 2.99
CA GLU A 130 -20.42 -2.84 2.45
C GLU A 130 -20.39 -1.87 1.25
N GLY A 131 -21.09 -2.22 0.17
CA GLY A 131 -21.10 -1.46 -1.08
C GLY A 131 -19.87 -1.65 -1.98
N LEU A 132 -18.80 -2.25 -1.46
CA LEU A 132 -17.72 -2.84 -2.25
C LEU A 132 -17.91 -4.34 -2.50
N ASP A 133 -18.61 -5.02 -1.59
CA ASP A 133 -18.76 -6.48 -1.51
C ASP A 133 -17.43 -7.25 -1.59
N ALA A 134 -16.37 -6.61 -1.11
CA ALA A 134 -14.99 -7.08 -1.14
C ALA A 134 -14.30 -6.88 0.22
N TRP A 135 -13.41 -7.79 0.58
CA TRP A 135 -12.51 -7.60 1.72
C TRP A 135 -11.53 -6.47 1.43
N SER A 136 -11.31 -5.62 2.43
CA SER A 136 -10.31 -4.55 2.38
C SER A 136 -9.92 -4.12 3.80
N GLN A 137 -9.02 -3.14 3.92
CA GLN A 137 -8.57 -2.59 5.21
C GLN A 137 -8.21 -1.10 5.09
N PRO A 138 -8.60 -0.24 6.06
CA PRO A 138 -8.12 1.15 6.10
C PRO A 138 -6.60 1.27 6.01
N GLY A 139 -6.14 2.03 5.02
CA GLY A 139 -4.73 2.17 4.65
C GLY A 139 -4.40 1.58 3.28
N VAL A 140 -5.15 0.57 2.84
CA VAL A 140 -5.09 0.06 1.46
C VAL A 140 -5.62 1.12 0.48
N PHE A 141 -5.08 1.17 -0.73
CA PHE A 141 -5.55 2.08 -1.77
C PHE A 141 -7.04 1.85 -2.06
N ALA A 142 -7.81 2.96 -2.09
CA ALA A 142 -9.26 2.96 -2.28
C ALA A 142 -10.02 1.95 -1.39
N TRP A 143 -9.59 1.74 -0.14
CA TRP A 143 -10.11 0.65 0.71
C TRP A 143 -11.64 0.61 0.91
N ASP A 144 -12.33 1.74 0.71
CA ASP A 144 -13.76 1.94 0.96
C ASP A 144 -14.63 2.12 -0.30
N ARG A 145 -14.04 2.06 -1.52
CA ARG A 145 -14.75 2.33 -2.79
C ARG A 145 -13.99 1.78 -4.00
N ILE A 146 -14.67 1.63 -5.13
CA ILE A 146 -13.97 1.38 -6.40
C ILE A 146 -13.27 2.68 -6.84
N ASP A 147 -11.98 2.61 -7.13
CA ASP A 147 -11.24 3.76 -7.70
C ASP A 147 -11.70 4.06 -9.12
N ALA A 148 -11.88 5.35 -9.43
CA ALA A 148 -12.36 5.79 -10.74
C ALA A 148 -11.36 5.52 -11.87
N GLY A 149 -10.05 5.53 -11.58
CA GLY A 149 -9.01 5.13 -12.53
C GLY A 149 -9.06 3.62 -12.81
N SER A 150 -9.14 2.80 -11.77
CA SER A 150 -9.34 1.34 -11.93
C SER A 150 -10.63 1.00 -12.70
N LEU A 151 -11.73 1.72 -12.43
CA LEU A 151 -12.99 1.53 -13.15
C LEU A 151 -12.85 1.88 -14.65
N LEU A 152 -12.23 3.03 -14.97
CA LEU A 152 -11.99 3.42 -16.36
C LEU A 152 -11.09 2.43 -17.10
N LEU A 153 -10.04 1.92 -16.43
CA LEU A 153 -9.17 0.88 -16.97
C LEU A 153 -9.94 -0.40 -17.26
N ALA A 154 -10.75 -0.88 -16.32
CA ALA A 154 -11.59 -2.07 -16.47
C ALA A 154 -12.61 -1.93 -17.61
N GLN A 155 -13.17 -0.73 -17.82
CA GLN A 155 -14.13 -0.46 -18.91
C GLN A 155 -13.48 -0.36 -20.28
N ALA A 156 -12.25 0.15 -20.37
CA ALA A 156 -11.54 0.34 -21.64
C ALA A 156 -10.78 -0.91 -22.11
N MET A 157 -10.46 -1.83 -21.20
CA MET A 157 -9.63 -3.00 -21.45
C MET A 157 -10.44 -4.15 -22.11
N PRO A 158 -9.96 -4.73 -23.23
CA PRO A 158 -10.60 -5.90 -23.84
C PRO A 158 -10.32 -7.18 -23.05
N PRO A 159 -11.06 -8.28 -23.30
CA PRO A 159 -10.74 -9.59 -22.73
C PRO A 159 -9.29 -10.02 -23.06
N LEU A 160 -8.48 -10.22 -22.02
CA LEU A 160 -7.05 -10.55 -22.15
C LEU A 160 -6.83 -12.06 -22.34
N LYS A 161 -5.60 -12.46 -22.71
CA LYS A 161 -5.24 -13.87 -22.95
C LYS A 161 -3.79 -14.22 -22.64
N GLY A 162 -3.56 -15.46 -22.21
CA GLY A 162 -2.26 -15.99 -21.78
C GLY A 162 -1.92 -15.64 -20.33
N ALA A 163 -0.62 -15.65 -20.00
CA ALA A 163 -0.12 -15.33 -18.68
C ALA A 163 0.10 -13.82 -18.51
N GLY A 164 -0.23 -13.26 -17.35
CA GLY A 164 0.00 -11.84 -17.08
C GLY A 164 0.18 -11.49 -15.62
N ALA A 165 0.27 -10.18 -15.34
CA ALA A 165 0.41 -9.63 -13.99
C ALA A 165 -0.47 -8.39 -13.78
N ASP A 166 -0.88 -8.17 -12.54
CA ASP A 166 -1.50 -6.95 -12.03
C ASP A 166 -0.52 -6.31 -11.04
N LEU A 167 0.06 -5.16 -11.42
CA LEU A 167 1.10 -4.47 -10.65
C LEU A 167 0.47 -3.32 -9.85
N GLY A 168 0.55 -3.39 -8.52
CA GLY A 168 -0.22 -2.53 -7.62
C GLY A 168 -1.68 -2.99 -7.55
N CYS A 169 -1.90 -4.30 -7.41
CA CYS A 169 -3.22 -4.91 -7.54
C CYS A 169 -4.23 -4.50 -6.46
N GLY A 170 -3.78 -3.88 -5.37
CA GLY A 170 -4.63 -3.47 -4.26
C GLY A 170 -5.38 -4.67 -3.66
N TYR A 171 -6.66 -4.51 -3.41
CA TYR A 171 -7.54 -5.60 -2.95
C TYR A 171 -7.99 -6.56 -4.08
N GLY A 172 -7.39 -6.49 -5.27
CA GLY A 172 -7.66 -7.39 -6.41
C GLY A 172 -8.78 -6.95 -7.36
N ALA A 173 -9.17 -5.67 -7.35
CA ALA A 173 -10.32 -5.17 -8.12
C ALA A 173 -10.18 -5.31 -9.65
N LEU A 174 -8.98 -5.11 -10.20
CA LEU A 174 -8.72 -5.30 -11.63
C LEU A 174 -8.61 -6.78 -12.00
N ALA A 175 -8.05 -7.59 -11.10
CA ALA A 175 -7.87 -9.02 -11.30
C ALA A 175 -9.18 -9.77 -11.52
N THR A 176 -10.28 -9.41 -10.85
CA THR A 176 -11.60 -10.04 -11.09
C THR A 176 -12.10 -9.81 -12.52
N VAL A 177 -11.86 -8.63 -13.09
CA VAL A 177 -12.20 -8.28 -14.48
C VAL A 177 -11.30 -9.02 -15.47
N VAL A 178 -9.99 -9.05 -15.22
CA VAL A 178 -9.00 -9.77 -16.06
C VAL A 178 -9.33 -11.27 -16.12
N LEU A 179 -9.59 -11.89 -14.96
CA LEU A 179 -9.89 -13.32 -14.86
C LEU A 179 -11.28 -13.69 -15.39
N GLY A 180 -12.17 -12.72 -15.59
CA GLY A 180 -13.41 -12.92 -16.35
C GLY A 180 -13.19 -13.45 -17.77
N SER A 181 -11.99 -13.27 -18.35
CA SER A 181 -11.60 -13.93 -19.60
C SER A 181 -11.14 -15.38 -19.34
N PRO A 182 -11.77 -16.41 -19.95
CA PRO A 182 -11.31 -17.80 -19.87
C PRO A 182 -10.00 -18.03 -20.64
N ALA A 183 -9.57 -17.09 -21.49
CA ALA A 183 -8.33 -17.17 -22.24
C ALA A 183 -7.09 -16.74 -21.43
N VAL A 184 -7.27 -16.15 -20.24
CA VAL A 184 -6.18 -15.92 -19.28
C VAL A 184 -5.78 -17.26 -18.66
N THR A 185 -4.49 -17.60 -18.74
CA THR A 185 -3.96 -18.87 -18.22
C THR A 185 -3.40 -18.74 -16.80
N SER A 186 -2.89 -17.56 -16.45
CA SER A 186 -2.41 -17.23 -15.10
C SER A 186 -2.36 -15.72 -14.89
N LEU A 187 -2.55 -15.28 -13.64
CA LEU A 187 -2.43 -13.87 -13.25
C LEU A 187 -1.63 -13.74 -11.95
N ARG A 188 -0.48 -13.05 -12.00
CA ARG A 188 0.31 -12.66 -10.82
C ARG A 188 -0.21 -11.33 -10.28
N LEU A 189 -0.79 -11.34 -9.09
CA LEU A 189 -1.15 -10.13 -8.35
C LEU A 189 0.03 -9.70 -7.47
N VAL A 190 0.60 -8.53 -7.73
CA VAL A 190 1.76 -8.01 -6.99
C VAL A 190 1.40 -6.69 -6.32
N ASP A 191 1.66 -6.57 -5.02
CA ASP A 191 1.50 -5.33 -4.28
C ASP A 191 2.56 -5.19 -3.17
N LEU A 192 2.93 -3.95 -2.88
CA LEU A 192 3.87 -3.61 -1.81
C LEU A 192 3.22 -3.71 -0.43
N ASP A 193 1.89 -3.59 -0.35
CA ASP A 193 1.14 -3.67 0.90
C ASP A 193 0.68 -5.10 1.21
N ARG A 194 1.21 -5.68 2.28
CA ARG A 194 0.81 -7.00 2.82
C ARG A 194 -0.70 -7.11 3.03
N ARG A 195 -1.37 -6.02 3.42
CA ARG A 195 -2.82 -5.95 3.69
C ARG A 195 -3.62 -6.01 2.41
N ALA A 196 -3.12 -5.37 1.35
CA ALA A 196 -3.70 -5.44 0.01
C ALA A 196 -3.66 -6.89 -0.52
N ILE A 197 -2.50 -7.55 -0.43
CA ILE A 197 -2.34 -8.97 -0.77
C ILE A 197 -3.25 -9.88 0.08
N ALA A 198 -3.37 -9.64 1.39
CA ALA A 198 -4.25 -10.42 2.26
C ALA A 198 -5.74 -10.24 1.91
N ALA A 199 -6.15 -9.04 1.47
CA ALA A 199 -7.48 -8.76 0.95
C ALA A 199 -7.72 -9.42 -0.42
N ALA A 200 -6.78 -9.25 -1.36
CA ALA A 200 -6.84 -9.85 -2.69
C ALA A 200 -7.00 -11.38 -2.65
N ARG A 201 -6.28 -12.06 -1.75
CA ARG A 201 -6.41 -13.52 -1.52
C ARG A 201 -7.81 -13.97 -1.08
N LYS A 202 -8.60 -13.08 -0.47
CA LYS A 202 -10.01 -13.36 -0.08
C LYS A 202 -11.00 -13.02 -1.20
N ASN A 203 -10.67 -12.03 -2.03
CA ASN A 203 -11.55 -11.52 -3.09
C ASN A 203 -11.40 -12.28 -4.41
N VAL A 204 -10.21 -12.79 -4.71
CA VAL A 204 -9.88 -13.47 -5.96
C VAL A 204 -9.63 -14.96 -5.65
N THR A 205 -10.68 -15.76 -5.74
CA THR A 205 -10.64 -17.20 -5.45
C THR A 205 -10.34 -18.08 -6.67
N ASP A 206 -10.06 -17.46 -7.82
CA ASP A 206 -9.75 -18.15 -9.07
C ASP A 206 -8.40 -18.90 -8.98
N PRO A 207 -8.33 -20.20 -9.32
CA PRO A 207 -7.10 -20.99 -9.20
C PRO A 207 -5.96 -20.55 -10.14
N ARG A 208 -6.24 -19.67 -11.12
CA ARG A 208 -5.23 -19.07 -12.01
C ARG A 208 -4.51 -17.88 -11.36
N ALA A 209 -4.99 -17.39 -10.22
CA ALA A 209 -4.39 -16.27 -9.48
C ALA A 209 -3.25 -16.73 -8.57
N SER A 210 -2.14 -16.00 -8.60
CA SER A 210 -1.08 -16.08 -7.59
C SER A 210 -0.82 -14.70 -7.00
N PHE A 211 -0.32 -14.63 -5.77
CA PHE A 211 -0.24 -13.37 -5.01
C PHE A 211 1.14 -13.21 -4.37
N GLU A 212 1.73 -12.04 -4.56
CA GLU A 212 3.12 -11.76 -4.23
C GLU A 212 3.23 -10.43 -3.48
N TRP A 213 3.69 -10.49 -2.23
CA TRP A 213 3.98 -9.30 -1.42
C TRP A 213 5.40 -8.83 -1.74
N ALA A 214 5.52 -7.91 -2.68
CA ALA A 214 6.80 -7.46 -3.22
C ALA A 214 6.71 -6.01 -3.73
N ASP A 215 7.86 -5.32 -3.77
CA ASP A 215 7.97 -4.09 -4.55
C ASP A 215 7.98 -4.46 -6.03
N ALA A 216 6.96 -4.06 -6.78
CA ALA A 216 6.90 -4.29 -8.21
C ALA A 216 8.19 -3.83 -8.92
N ARG A 217 8.81 -2.74 -8.45
CA ARG A 217 10.04 -2.19 -9.05
C ARG A 217 11.23 -3.15 -8.99
N THR A 218 11.24 -4.12 -8.06
CA THR A 218 12.35 -5.05 -7.83
C THR A 218 12.12 -6.46 -8.39
N LEU A 219 11.01 -6.72 -9.08
CA LEU A 219 10.76 -8.01 -9.74
C LEU A 219 11.80 -8.26 -10.85
N ASP A 220 12.16 -9.51 -11.10
CA ASP A 220 13.04 -9.88 -12.21
C ASP A 220 12.37 -9.64 -13.58
N ASP A 221 13.14 -9.18 -14.57
CA ASP A 221 12.65 -8.91 -15.94
C ASP A 221 12.53 -10.22 -16.75
N VAL A 222 11.56 -11.06 -16.38
CA VAL A 222 11.37 -12.40 -16.96
C VAL A 222 11.11 -12.41 -18.47
N GLY A 223 10.53 -11.34 -19.04
CA GLY A 223 10.31 -11.23 -20.49
C GLY A 223 9.32 -12.24 -21.09
N GLU A 224 8.47 -12.86 -20.27
CA GLU A 224 7.61 -14.00 -20.65
C GLU A 224 6.11 -13.66 -20.72
N LEU A 225 5.66 -12.59 -20.06
CA LEU A 225 4.22 -12.31 -19.91
C LEU A 225 3.57 -11.86 -21.23
N ASN A 226 2.33 -12.30 -21.45
CA ASN A 226 1.47 -11.81 -22.52
C ASN A 226 0.94 -10.40 -22.26
N PHE A 227 0.60 -10.11 -21.00
CA PHE A 227 0.04 -8.81 -20.62
C PHE A 227 0.44 -8.38 -19.21
N VAL A 228 0.38 -7.08 -18.96
CA VAL A 228 0.47 -6.47 -17.63
C VAL A 228 -0.68 -5.46 -17.52
N VAL A 229 -1.38 -5.45 -16.39
CA VAL A 229 -2.34 -4.41 -16.02
C VAL A 229 -1.79 -3.62 -14.82
N SER A 230 -2.09 -2.32 -14.71
CA SER A 230 -1.70 -1.53 -13.55
C SER A 230 -2.52 -0.23 -13.39
N ASN A 231 -2.93 0.03 -12.15
CA ASN A 231 -3.23 1.39 -11.67
C ASN A 231 -2.12 1.78 -10.67
N PRO A 232 -0.99 2.33 -11.16
CA PRO A 232 0.20 2.49 -10.34
C PRO A 232 -0.02 3.56 -9.24
N PRO A 233 0.59 3.38 -8.06
CA PRO A 233 0.54 4.41 -7.01
C PRO A 233 1.12 5.74 -7.51
N PHE A 234 0.39 6.83 -7.25
CA PHE A 234 0.76 8.19 -7.66
C PHE A 234 1.50 8.99 -6.57
N HIS A 235 1.64 8.42 -5.36
CA HIS A 235 2.34 9.04 -4.25
C HIS A 235 3.27 8.05 -3.54
N ASP A 236 4.55 8.40 -3.40
CA ASP A 236 5.46 7.79 -2.41
C ASP A 236 5.70 8.80 -1.28
N GLY A 237 5.61 8.36 -0.03
CA GLY A 237 5.78 9.21 1.17
C GLY A 237 4.84 10.42 1.32
N GLY A 238 3.99 10.71 0.34
CA GLY A 238 3.07 11.86 0.30
C GLY A 238 3.40 12.96 -0.71
N ALA A 239 4.46 12.82 -1.51
CA ALA A 239 4.70 13.65 -2.68
C ALA A 239 4.21 12.95 -3.96
N GLU A 240 3.85 13.69 -5.00
CA GLU A 240 3.58 13.15 -6.35
C GLU A 240 4.90 12.65 -6.96
N ASP A 241 5.14 11.33 -6.90
CA ASP A 241 6.39 10.77 -7.43
C ASP A 241 6.22 10.26 -8.87
N LYS A 242 6.57 11.13 -9.82
CA LYS A 242 6.64 10.77 -11.24
C LYS A 242 7.57 9.57 -11.48
N ARG A 243 8.65 9.41 -10.70
CA ARG A 243 9.63 8.32 -10.86
C ARG A 243 9.03 6.96 -10.54
N LEU A 244 8.03 6.90 -9.66
CA LEU A 244 7.30 5.68 -9.31
C LEU A 244 6.50 5.15 -10.50
N GLY A 245 5.68 5.99 -11.13
CA GLY A 245 4.98 5.64 -12.37
C GLY A 245 5.92 5.20 -13.50
N GLN A 246 7.04 5.91 -13.67
CA GLN A 246 8.08 5.55 -14.64
C GLN A 246 8.73 4.20 -14.35
N ALA A 247 8.96 3.87 -13.08
CA ALA A 247 9.51 2.57 -12.70
C ALA A 247 8.52 1.43 -12.98
N PHE A 248 7.21 1.64 -12.76
CA PHE A 248 6.16 0.70 -13.13
C PHE A 248 6.09 0.48 -14.65
N ILE A 249 6.15 1.56 -15.45
CA ILE A 249 6.18 1.48 -16.94
C ILE A 249 7.39 0.66 -17.42
N ARG A 250 8.60 0.98 -16.93
CA ARG A 250 9.82 0.24 -17.29
C ARG A 250 9.76 -1.22 -16.85
N LYS A 251 9.22 -1.51 -15.65
CA LYS A 251 9.10 -2.88 -15.16
C LYS A 251 8.09 -3.69 -15.97
N ALA A 252 6.93 -3.13 -16.28
CA ALA A 252 5.96 -3.78 -17.15
C ALA A 252 6.58 -4.13 -18.51
N ALA A 253 7.35 -3.22 -19.11
CA ALA A 253 8.12 -3.51 -20.31
C ALA A 253 9.15 -4.63 -20.09
N GLY A 254 9.85 -4.70 -18.96
CA GLY A 254 10.75 -5.80 -18.60
C GLY A 254 10.07 -7.17 -18.53
N LEU A 255 8.92 -7.26 -17.85
CA LEU A 255 8.15 -8.50 -17.64
C LEU A 255 7.51 -9.07 -18.91
N LEU A 256 7.16 -8.21 -19.87
CA LEU A 256 6.44 -8.60 -21.10
C LEU A 256 7.34 -9.28 -22.13
N LYS A 257 6.78 -10.24 -22.89
CA LYS A 257 7.43 -10.76 -24.10
C LYS A 257 7.26 -9.82 -25.30
N LYS A 258 7.97 -10.09 -26.39
CA LYS A 258 7.78 -9.39 -27.68
C LYS A 258 6.31 -9.55 -28.15
N GLY A 259 5.65 -8.44 -28.44
CA GLY A 259 4.22 -8.38 -28.76
C GLY A 259 3.28 -8.45 -27.54
N GLY A 260 3.83 -8.50 -26.32
CA GLY A 260 3.05 -8.38 -25.09
C GLY A 260 2.57 -6.94 -24.85
N VAL A 261 1.49 -6.78 -24.08
CA VAL A 261 0.77 -5.51 -23.91
C VAL A 261 0.68 -5.06 -22.46
N LEU A 262 0.98 -3.78 -22.22
CA LEU A 262 0.66 -3.07 -20.99
C LEU A 262 -0.68 -2.34 -21.14
N TRP A 263 -1.57 -2.53 -20.17
CA TRP A 263 -2.78 -1.73 -19.95
C TRP A 263 -2.59 -0.93 -18.66
N ILE A 264 -2.52 0.39 -18.77
CA ILE A 264 -2.19 1.27 -17.64
C ILE A 264 -3.10 2.48 -17.60
N VAL A 265 -3.53 2.85 -16.40
CA VAL A 265 -4.24 4.11 -16.14
C VAL A 265 -3.32 5.10 -15.42
N ALA A 266 -3.51 6.39 -15.71
CA ALA A 266 -2.76 7.47 -15.10
C ALA A 266 -3.67 8.69 -14.84
N ASN A 267 -3.38 9.47 -13.80
CA ASN A 267 -3.98 10.80 -13.69
C ASN A 267 -3.61 11.67 -14.90
N ARG A 268 -4.56 12.48 -15.40
CA ARG A 268 -4.42 13.26 -16.66
C ARG A 268 -3.19 14.17 -16.67
N HIS A 269 -2.83 14.74 -15.52
CA HIS A 269 -1.69 15.64 -15.36
C HIS A 269 -0.32 14.94 -15.38
N LEU A 270 -0.26 13.61 -15.27
CA LEU A 270 0.99 12.86 -15.28
C LEU A 270 1.50 12.64 -16.71
N PRO A 271 2.79 12.91 -16.99
CA PRO A 271 3.36 12.89 -18.34
C PRO A 271 3.87 11.49 -18.76
N TYR A 272 3.08 10.44 -18.55
CA TYR A 272 3.50 9.06 -18.81
C TYR A 272 3.77 8.76 -20.30
N GLU A 273 3.27 9.59 -21.21
CA GLU A 273 3.38 9.41 -22.65
C GLU A 273 4.83 9.34 -23.15
N ALA A 274 5.76 10.07 -22.53
CA ALA A 274 7.17 10.06 -22.89
C ALA A 274 7.82 8.72 -22.51
N ASP A 275 7.61 8.26 -21.28
CA ASP A 275 8.14 7.00 -20.77
C ASP A 275 7.52 5.78 -21.45
N LEU A 276 6.22 5.82 -21.76
CA LEU A 276 5.55 4.79 -22.56
C LEU A 276 6.18 4.69 -23.96
N LYS A 277 6.39 5.82 -24.65
CA LYS A 277 7.02 5.84 -25.99
C LYS A 277 8.49 5.41 -25.97
N ALA A 278 9.19 5.60 -24.85
CA ALA A 278 10.57 5.13 -24.67
C ALA A 278 10.64 3.61 -24.41
N ALA A 279 9.65 3.04 -23.72
CA ALA A 279 9.66 1.63 -23.31
C ALA A 279 8.91 0.68 -24.27
N PHE A 280 8.01 1.19 -25.12
CA PHE A 280 7.12 0.39 -25.98
C PHE A 280 7.14 0.87 -27.44
N LYS A 281 6.99 -0.06 -28.39
CA LYS A 281 7.00 0.24 -29.84
C LYS A 281 5.74 0.93 -30.34
N ARG A 282 4.59 0.63 -29.73
CA ARG A 282 3.30 1.27 -30.02
C ARG A 282 2.67 1.68 -28.70
N VAL A 283 2.13 2.90 -28.67
CA VAL A 283 1.35 3.43 -27.54
C VAL A 283 0.10 4.08 -28.10
N ALA A 284 -1.06 3.67 -27.59
CA ALA A 284 -2.35 4.27 -27.92
C ALA A 284 -3.04 4.73 -26.63
N MET A 285 -3.57 5.96 -26.62
CA MET A 285 -4.46 6.41 -25.55
C MET A 285 -5.87 5.94 -25.92
N VAL A 286 -6.44 5.05 -25.10
CA VAL A 286 -7.72 4.37 -25.37
C VAL A 286 -8.89 5.12 -24.73
N ALA A 287 -8.65 5.82 -23.62
CA ALA A 287 -9.63 6.70 -22.99
C ALA A 287 -8.95 7.92 -22.33
N ASP A 288 -9.66 9.05 -22.28
CA ASP A 288 -9.36 10.20 -21.43
C ASP A 288 -10.67 10.74 -20.82
N ALA A 289 -10.95 10.36 -19.58
CA ALA A 289 -12.22 10.62 -18.89
C ALA A 289 -12.03 10.72 -17.37
N GLY A 290 -12.91 11.46 -16.69
CA GLY A 290 -12.93 11.53 -15.22
C GLY A 290 -11.65 12.09 -14.57
N GLY A 291 -10.74 12.71 -15.32
CA GLY A 291 -9.42 13.13 -14.84
C GLY A 291 -8.32 12.08 -14.99
N TYR A 292 -8.59 10.97 -15.68
CA TYR A 292 -7.65 9.87 -15.94
C TYR A 292 -7.48 9.61 -17.44
N LYS A 293 -6.31 9.09 -17.82
CA LYS A 293 -5.97 8.59 -19.16
C LYS A 293 -5.69 7.09 -19.08
N VAL A 294 -6.21 6.30 -20.01
CA VAL A 294 -5.90 4.87 -20.16
C VAL A 294 -5.06 4.66 -21.42
N PHE A 295 -4.00 3.87 -21.31
CA PHE A 295 -3.09 3.55 -22.41
C PHE A 295 -2.99 2.04 -22.64
N GLU A 296 -3.00 1.65 -23.92
CA GLU A 296 -2.49 0.37 -24.42
C GLU A 296 -1.06 0.62 -24.93
N ALA A 297 -0.08 -0.18 -24.50
CA ALA A 297 1.29 -0.10 -24.99
C ALA A 297 1.88 -1.48 -25.31
N VAL A 298 2.49 -1.65 -26.49
CA VAL A 298 2.94 -2.97 -27.01
C VAL A 298 4.45 -3.01 -27.23
N LYS A 299 5.09 -4.09 -26.75
CA LYS A 299 6.55 -4.30 -26.72
C LYS A 299 7.14 -4.84 -28.02
#